data_AF-A0A7C4LGB2-F1
#
_entry.id   AF-A0A7C4LGB2-F1
#
_cell.length_a   1.000
_cell.length_b   1.000
_cell.length_c   1.000
_cell.angle_alpha   90.00
_cell.angle_beta   90.00
_cell.angle_gamma   90.00
#
_symmetry.space_group_name_H-M   'P 1'
#
loop_
_entity.id
_entity.type
_entity.pdbx_description
1 polymer ?
#
loop_
_entity_poly.entity_id
_entity_poly.type
_entity_poly.pdbx_seq_one_letter_code
_entity_poly.pdbx_strand_id
1 'polypeptide(L)'
;MKPLSHDALDELRAIRRAIRFGWDLSQRDLDRLTDSWRERFLPEPHDESELFDIARADGTSTGVIGPRWVFHLLGLAHRASHVGLCTEGGLIVLQRRSLTKREWPGAWDMAVAGHVSVAPGGEPMSYE
;
A
#
# COMPACT_ATOMS: atom_id res chain seq x y z
N MET A 1 2.78 -6.81 -15.61
CA MET A 1 3.02 -5.36 -15.43
C MET A 1 3.97 -4.88 -16.52
N LYS A 2 3.68 -3.75 -17.17
CA LYS A 2 4.64 -3.11 -18.06
C LYS A 2 5.84 -2.64 -17.21
N PRO A 3 7.08 -3.03 -17.52
CA PRO A 3 8.24 -2.53 -16.80
C PRO A 3 8.32 -1.01 -16.95
N LEU A 4 8.59 -0.30 -15.85
CA LEU A 4 8.94 1.12 -15.92
C LEU A 4 10.28 1.29 -16.66
N SER A 5 10.45 2.40 -17.37
CA SER A 5 11.74 2.75 -17.97
C SER A 5 12.81 3.01 -16.89
N HIS A 6 14.09 2.96 -17.27
CA HIS A 6 15.19 3.26 -16.35
C HIS A 6 15.06 4.68 -15.76
N ASP A 7 14.78 5.69 -16.59
CA ASP A 7 14.58 7.07 -16.13
C ASP A 7 13.41 7.19 -15.14
N ALA A 8 12.30 6.49 -15.41
CA ALA A 8 11.16 6.47 -14.50
C ALA A 8 11.52 5.77 -13.17
N LEU A 9 12.32 4.71 -13.19
CA LEU A 9 12.79 4.06 -11.97
C LEU A 9 13.70 4.98 -11.15
N ASP A 10 14.57 5.75 -11.80
CA ASP A 10 15.46 6.70 -11.13
C ASP A 10 14.70 7.91 -10.54
N GLU A 11 13.73 8.45 -11.28
CA GLU A 11 12.79 9.45 -10.79
C GLU A 11 12.03 8.92 -9.57
N LEU A 12 11.46 7.71 -9.66
CA LEU A 12 10.74 7.09 -8.55
C LEU A 12 11.62 6.89 -7.32
N ARG A 13 12.88 6.47 -7.49
CA ARG A 13 13.86 6.34 -6.40
C ARG A 13 14.17 7.70 -5.76
N ALA A 14 14.32 8.75 -6.57
CA ALA A 14 14.55 10.10 -6.06
C ALA A 14 13.35 10.60 -5.24
N ILE A 15 12.13 10.42 -5.75
CA ILE A 15 10.88 10.77 -5.05
C ILE A 15 10.80 10.01 -3.72
N ARG A 16 10.95 8.67 -3.73
CA ARG A 16 10.93 7.84 -2.52
C ARG A 16 11.92 8.30 -1.46
N ARG A 17 13.14 8.71 -1.87
CA ARG A 17 14.15 9.26 -0.95
C ARG A 17 13.73 10.58 -0.35
N ALA A 18 13.12 11.47 -1.14
CA ALA A 18 12.70 12.79 -0.70
C ALA A 18 11.51 12.74 0.27
N ILE A 19 10.48 11.96 -0.07
CA ILE A 19 9.24 11.90 0.72
C ILE A 19 9.33 10.93 1.91
N ARG A 20 10.28 9.99 1.88
CA ARG A 20 10.48 8.93 2.87
C ARG A 20 9.21 8.11 3.10
N PHE A 21 8.49 8.38 4.19
CA PHE A 21 7.24 7.72 4.58
C PHE A 21 5.99 8.51 4.20
N GLY A 22 6.14 9.71 3.63
CA GLY A 22 5.06 10.58 3.23
C GLY A 22 4.48 11.45 4.35
N TRP A 23 5.08 11.46 5.54
CA TRP A 23 4.53 12.16 6.72
C TRP A 23 4.37 13.67 6.56
N ASP A 24 5.14 14.28 5.65
CA ASP A 24 5.10 15.72 5.36
C ASP A 24 4.34 16.05 4.06
N LEU A 25 3.75 15.05 3.39
CA LEU A 25 2.96 15.30 2.19
C LEU A 25 1.64 15.99 2.56
N SER A 26 1.20 16.93 1.73
CA SER A 26 -0.19 17.39 1.73
C SER A 26 -1.03 16.53 0.77
N GLN A 27 -2.36 16.57 0.91
CA GLN A 27 -3.27 15.92 -0.05
C GLN A 27 -2.99 16.36 -1.48
N ARG A 28 -2.75 17.67 -1.68
CA ARG A 28 -2.43 18.23 -2.99
C ARG A 28 -1.14 17.66 -3.60
N ASP A 29 -0.14 17.36 -2.78
CA ASP A 29 1.11 16.75 -3.25
C ASP A 29 0.88 15.30 -3.67
N LEU A 30 0.09 14.55 -2.89
CA LEU A 30 -0.29 13.19 -3.22
C LEU A 30 -1.12 13.12 -4.51
N ASP A 31 -2.10 14.01 -4.69
CA ASP A 31 -2.95 14.06 -5.89
C ASP A 31 -2.09 14.29 -7.15
N ARG A 32 -1.17 15.27 -7.09
CA ARG A 32 -0.23 15.55 -8.19
C ARG A 32 0.64 14.36 -8.54
N LEU A 33 1.19 13.68 -7.52
CA LEU A 33 2.00 12.48 -7.75
C LEU A 33 1.14 11.37 -8.36
N THR A 34 -0.06 11.16 -7.83
CA THR A 34 -1.03 10.17 -8.34
C THR A 34 -1.31 10.40 -9.83
N ASP A 35 -1.66 11.61 -10.22
CA ASP A 35 -1.93 11.94 -11.62
C ASP A 35 -0.70 11.72 -12.52
N SER A 36 0.47 12.15 -12.07
CA SER A 36 1.72 12.03 -12.85
C SER A 36 2.16 10.58 -13.10
N TRP A 37 1.82 9.67 -12.19
CA TRP A 37 2.24 8.27 -12.25
C TRP A 37 1.17 7.34 -12.82
N ARG A 38 -0.10 7.74 -12.86
CA ARG A 38 -1.23 6.88 -13.24
C ARG A 38 -1.04 6.24 -14.61
N GLU A 39 -0.73 7.03 -15.64
CA GLU A 39 -0.55 6.52 -17.01
C GLU A 39 0.72 5.68 -17.18
N ARG A 40 1.75 5.93 -16.36
CA ARG A 40 3.02 5.20 -16.38
C ARG A 40 2.89 3.84 -15.69
N PHE A 41 2.09 3.79 -14.64
CA PHE A 41 1.93 2.62 -13.78
C PHE A 41 0.81 1.68 -14.22
N LEU A 42 -0.31 2.23 -14.71
CA LEU A 42 -1.52 1.52 -15.13
C LEU A 42 -2.06 0.59 -14.00
N PRO A 43 -2.67 1.16 -12.94
CA PRO A 43 -3.18 0.38 -11.82
C PRO A 43 -4.34 -0.53 -12.22
N GLU A 44 -4.48 -1.65 -11.52
CA GLU A 44 -5.63 -2.54 -11.67
C GLU A 44 -6.85 -1.92 -10.95
N PRO A 45 -8.10 -2.19 -11.40
CA PRO A 45 -9.30 -1.56 -10.83
C PRO A 45 -9.44 -1.72 -9.31
N HIS A 46 -9.05 -2.87 -8.77
CA HIS A 46 -9.10 -3.11 -7.32
C HIS A 46 -8.08 -2.26 -6.56
N ASP A 47 -6.91 -1.99 -7.14
CA ASP A 47 -5.91 -1.13 -6.50
C ASP A 47 -6.33 0.35 -6.51
N GLU A 48 -7.31 0.72 -7.34
CA GLU A 48 -7.88 2.07 -7.38
C GLU A 48 -8.99 2.30 -6.35
N SER A 49 -9.76 1.25 -6.03
CA SER A 49 -10.92 1.37 -5.13
C SER A 49 -10.54 1.21 -3.64
N GLU A 50 -9.45 0.52 -3.32
CA GLU A 50 -8.94 0.41 -1.96
C GLU A 50 -8.16 1.70 -1.59
N LEU A 51 -8.69 2.46 -0.62
CA LEU A 51 -8.08 3.71 -0.15
C LEU A 51 -7.33 3.51 1.17
N PHE A 52 -6.16 4.14 1.27
CA PHE A 52 -5.34 4.20 2.47
C PHE A 52 -5.12 5.64 2.90
N ASP A 53 -4.88 5.81 4.19
CA ASP A 53 -4.35 7.04 4.77
C ASP A 53 -2.86 6.90 5.10
N ILE A 54 -2.10 7.99 4.97
CA ILE A 54 -0.71 8.00 5.42
C ILE A 54 -0.70 7.94 6.95
N ALA A 55 -0.06 6.91 7.49
CA ALA A 55 0.04 6.66 8.92
C ALA A 55 1.40 7.10 9.48
N ARG A 56 1.37 7.77 10.63
CA ARG A 56 2.57 8.10 11.41
C ARG A 56 3.11 6.85 12.12
N ALA A 57 4.33 6.97 12.65
CA ALA A 57 4.99 5.88 13.38
C ALA A 57 4.20 5.37 14.59
N ASP A 58 3.40 6.24 15.22
CA ASP A 58 2.51 5.90 16.35
C ASP A 58 1.17 5.32 15.90
N GLY A 59 0.97 5.12 14.59
CA GLY A 59 -0.26 4.62 13.99
C GLY A 59 -1.34 5.68 13.77
N THR A 60 -1.11 6.95 14.13
CA THR A 60 -2.09 8.02 13.91
C THR A 60 -2.18 8.41 12.44
N SER A 61 -3.37 8.83 12.01
CA SER A 61 -3.60 9.30 10.64
C SER A 61 -3.01 10.69 10.42
N THR A 62 -2.48 10.94 9.23
CA THR A 62 -2.17 12.28 8.73
C THR A 62 -3.37 12.98 8.07
N GLY A 63 -4.43 12.22 7.74
CA GLY A 63 -5.56 12.71 6.94
C GLY A 63 -5.29 12.77 5.43
N VAL A 64 -4.08 12.40 4.96
CA VAL A 64 -3.76 12.34 3.53
C VAL A 64 -4.09 10.96 2.99
N ILE A 65 -4.99 10.91 2.01
CA ILE A 65 -5.66 9.68 1.56
C ILE A 65 -5.41 9.48 0.08
N GLY A 66 -5.22 8.23 -0.33
CA GLY A 66 -5.12 7.89 -1.74
C GLY A 66 -5.22 6.39 -1.99
N PRO A 67 -5.21 5.98 -3.27
CA PRO A 67 -5.41 4.60 -3.65
C PRO A 67 -4.20 3.73 -3.28
N ARG A 68 -4.46 2.46 -2.96
CA ARG A 68 -3.46 1.43 -2.64
C ARG A 68 -2.24 1.47 -3.56
N TRP A 69 -2.48 1.56 -4.87
CA TRP A 69 -1.38 1.46 -5.83
C TRP A 69 -0.34 2.56 -5.66
N VAL A 70 -0.76 3.80 -5.38
CA VAL A 70 0.17 4.93 -5.27
C VAL A 70 0.96 4.84 -3.98
N PHE A 71 0.35 4.32 -2.91
CA PHE A 71 1.03 4.04 -1.65
C PHE A 71 2.14 3.01 -1.82
N HIS A 72 1.86 1.91 -2.53
CA HIS A 72 2.85 0.86 -2.78
C HIS A 72 3.90 1.29 -3.81
N LEU A 73 3.51 2.10 -4.80
CA LEU A 73 4.44 2.70 -5.75
C LEU A 73 5.38 3.68 -5.07
N LEU A 74 4.90 4.57 -4.21
CA LEU A 74 5.71 5.62 -3.58
C LEU A 74 6.33 5.21 -2.24
N GLY A 75 5.99 4.04 -1.70
CA GLY A 75 6.50 3.58 -0.41
C GLY A 75 5.97 4.39 0.78
N LEU A 76 4.73 4.89 0.68
CA LEU A 76 4.10 5.68 1.75
C LEU A 76 3.74 4.78 2.92
N ALA A 77 3.94 5.26 4.15
CA ALA A 77 3.55 4.53 5.35
C ALA A 77 2.02 4.45 5.45
N HIS A 78 1.51 3.25 5.65
CA HIS A 78 0.09 2.96 5.81
C HIS A 78 -0.10 1.79 6.77
N ARG A 79 -1.30 1.66 7.32
CA ARG A 79 -1.63 0.61 8.28
C ARG A 79 -1.84 -0.73 7.58
N ALA A 80 -1.25 -1.78 8.14
CA ALA A 80 -1.39 -3.15 7.67
C ALA A 80 -1.92 -4.06 8.79
N SER A 81 -2.61 -5.13 8.42
CA SER A 81 -3.09 -6.16 9.33
C SER A 81 -2.45 -7.50 9.00
N HIS A 82 -2.04 -8.23 10.04
CA HIS A 82 -1.51 -9.58 9.91
C HIS A 82 -2.18 -10.45 10.96
N VAL A 83 -2.73 -11.60 10.54
CA VAL A 83 -3.35 -12.58 11.43
C VAL A 83 -2.50 -13.84 11.40
N GLY A 84 -2.03 -14.24 12.58
CA GLY A 84 -1.42 -15.54 12.81
C GLY A 84 -2.46 -16.52 13.32
N LEU A 85 -2.47 -17.72 12.78
CA LEU A 85 -3.30 -18.81 13.28
C LEU A 85 -2.40 -19.89 13.88
N CYS A 86 -2.77 -20.38 15.05
CA CYS A 86 -2.15 -21.54 15.67
C CYS A 86 -3.17 -22.65 15.86
N THR A 87 -2.73 -23.90 15.71
CA THR A 87 -3.54 -25.06 16.08
C THR A 87 -3.43 -25.33 17.57
N GLU A 88 -4.37 -26.10 18.14
CA GLU A 88 -4.29 -26.55 19.54
C GLU A 88 -2.98 -27.29 19.85
N GLY A 89 -2.39 -27.96 18.85
CA GLY A 89 -1.10 -28.64 18.94
C GLY A 89 0.13 -27.71 18.81
N GLY A 90 -0.05 -26.39 18.74
CA GLY A 90 1.06 -25.42 18.69
C GLY A 90 1.69 -25.19 17.32
N LEU A 91 1.10 -25.69 16.23
CA LEU A 91 1.59 -25.42 14.87
C LEU A 91 1.12 -24.05 14.39
N ILE A 92 2.00 -23.30 13.73
CA ILE A 92 1.67 -22.02 13.10
C ILE A 92 1.29 -22.23 11.64
N VAL A 93 0.17 -21.64 11.23
CA VAL A 93 -0.26 -21.66 9.83
C VAL A 93 0.44 -20.53 9.08
N LEU A 94 1.13 -20.90 8.01
CA LEU A 94 1.68 -19.97 7.02
C LEU A 94 0.94 -20.15 5.70
N GLN A 95 0.73 -19.05 4.98
CA GLN A 95 0.21 -19.12 3.61
C GLN A 95 1.38 -19.09 2.64
N ARG A 96 1.25 -19.78 1.51
CA ARG A 96 2.04 -19.52 0.31
C ARG A 96 1.20 -18.67 -0.63
N ARG A 97 1.65 -17.45 -0.93
CA ARG A 97 0.93 -16.50 -1.77
C ARG A 97 0.72 -17.05 -3.18
N SER A 98 -0.46 -16.77 -3.77
CA SER A 98 -0.73 -17.15 -5.16
C SER A 98 0.35 -16.58 -6.10
N LEU A 99 0.71 -17.35 -7.13
CA LEU A 99 1.61 -16.89 -8.19
C LEU A 99 1.03 -15.73 -9.02
N THR A 100 -0.29 -15.50 -8.93
CA THR A 100 -0.97 -14.39 -9.58
C THR A 100 -0.93 -13.09 -8.78
N LYS A 101 -0.42 -13.10 -7.54
CA LYS A 101 -0.29 -11.86 -6.76
C LYS A 101 0.74 -10.94 -7.41
N ARG A 102 0.42 -9.65 -7.44
CA ARG A 102 1.29 -8.60 -7.96
C ARG A 102 2.56 -8.46 -7.13
N GLU A 103 2.40 -8.35 -5.81
CA GLU A 103 3.52 -8.28 -4.87
C GLU A 103 3.85 -9.68 -4.32
N TRP A 104 5.13 -10.04 -4.40
CA TRP A 104 5.73 -11.24 -3.81
C TRP A 104 4.99 -12.55 -4.14
N PRO A 105 4.79 -12.87 -5.45
CA PRO A 105 4.13 -14.10 -5.85
C PRO A 105 4.90 -15.33 -5.35
N GLY A 106 4.21 -16.31 -4.77
CA GLY A 106 4.79 -17.56 -4.32
C GLY A 106 5.59 -17.51 -3.01
N ALA A 107 5.71 -16.33 -2.36
CA ALA A 107 6.37 -16.19 -1.08
C ALA A 107 5.54 -16.80 0.08
N TRP A 108 6.23 -17.20 1.14
CA TRP A 108 5.61 -17.58 2.41
C TRP A 108 5.31 -16.34 3.25
N ASP A 109 4.14 -16.30 3.87
CA ASP A 109 3.61 -15.15 4.60
C ASP A 109 2.78 -15.62 5.82
N MET A 110 2.39 -14.71 6.71
CA MET A 110 1.45 -14.97 7.81
C MET A 110 0.13 -15.52 7.27
N ALA A 111 -0.62 -16.29 8.08
CA ALA A 111 -1.86 -16.95 7.63
C ALA A 111 -2.81 -16.02 6.85
N VAL A 112 -2.97 -14.77 7.32
CA VAL A 112 -3.63 -13.70 6.57
C VAL A 112 -2.81 -12.41 6.70
N ALA A 113 -2.66 -11.69 5.59
CA ALA A 113 -2.05 -10.36 5.56
C ALA A 113 -2.90 -9.45 4.67
N GLY A 114 -3.11 -8.21 5.13
CA GLY A 114 -3.97 -7.24 4.48
C GLY A 114 -3.68 -5.82 4.95
N HIS A 115 -4.62 -4.92 4.68
CA HIS A 115 -4.49 -3.50 4.98
C HIS A 115 -5.66 -3.02 5.82
N VAL A 116 -5.47 -1.92 6.52
CA VAL A 116 -6.57 -1.20 7.17
C VAL A 116 -6.96 -0.07 6.24
N SER A 117 -8.05 -0.26 5.52
CA SER A 117 -8.56 0.70 4.54
C SER A 117 -9.37 1.80 5.22
N VAL A 118 -9.49 2.93 4.54
CA VAL A 118 -10.31 4.07 4.98
C VAL A 118 -11.43 4.34 3.98
N ALA A 119 -12.51 4.93 4.46
CA ALA A 119 -13.55 5.48 3.60
C ALA A 119 -13.02 6.73 2.85
N PRO A 120 -13.69 7.19 1.78
CA PRO A 120 -13.29 8.40 1.05
C PRO A 120 -13.18 9.66 1.92
N GLY A 121 -13.92 9.71 3.04
CA GLY A 121 -13.85 10.80 4.02
C GLY A 121 -12.71 10.69 5.05
N GLY A 122 -11.89 9.64 4.99
CA GLY A 122 -10.79 9.39 5.92
C GLY A 122 -11.17 8.64 7.19
N GLU A 123 -12.47 8.41 7.39
CA GLU A 123 -12.94 7.60 8.50
C GLU A 123 -12.50 6.14 8.34
N PRO A 124 -12.17 5.43 9.44
CA PRO A 124 -11.95 3.99 9.39
C PRO A 124 -13.13 3.29 8.74
N MET A 125 -12.86 2.29 7.89
CA MET A 125 -13.93 1.44 7.37
C MET A 125 -14.62 0.72 8.55
N SER A 126 -15.94 0.90 8.68
CA SER A 126 -16.75 0.09 9.59
C SER A 126 -17.06 -1.25 8.94
N TYR A 127 -16.78 -2.33 9.66
CA TYR A 127 -17.17 -3.68 9.26
C TYR A 127 -18.30 -4.10 10.20
N GLU A 128 -19.55 -3.85 9.80
CA GLU A 128 -20.74 -4.42 10.45
C GLU A 128 -20.92 -5.90 10.08
#